data_AF-A0AAV2NS67-F1
#
_entry.id   AF-A0AAV2NS67-F1
#
_cell.length_a   1.000
_cell.length_b   1.000
_cell.length_c   1.000
_cell.angle_alpha   90.00
_cell.angle_beta   90.00
_cell.angle_gamma   90.00
#
_symmetry.space_group_name_H-M   'P 1'
#
loop_
_entity.id
_entity.type
_entity.pdbx_description
1 polymer ?
#
loop_
_entity_poly.entity_id
_entity_poly.type
_entity_poly.pdbx_seq_one_letter_code
_entity_poly.pdbx_strand_id
1 'polypeptide(L)'
;MNSPRESVPDYLNKDIFPTLLSAMEEMLLEADRRNALETHKCSFNGLDYLAEILWNRNSCHPNRLRTWLNVFDIPQFKLWLKLHPRPIYPKSWLWSKEDAALRIQRYVRGWLVRKRVDVEEMRQFWKVIRTEKTDSFTPELDHTFNKAEL
;
A
#
# COMPACT_ATOMS: atom_id res chain seq x y z
N MET A 1 -16.40 47.68 -21.27
CA MET A 1 -17.55 46.90 -20.78
C MET A 1 -17.05 46.01 -19.66
N ASN A 2 -17.36 46.33 -18.41
CA ASN A 2 -16.98 45.50 -17.27
C ASN A 2 -17.95 44.33 -17.20
N SER A 3 -17.48 43.11 -17.50
CA SER A 3 -18.26 41.91 -17.28
C SER A 3 -18.62 41.84 -15.78
N PRO A 4 -19.87 41.52 -15.39
CA PRO A 4 -20.21 41.34 -13.99
C PRO A 4 -19.29 40.25 -13.43
N ARG A 5 -18.65 40.49 -12.29
CA ARG A 5 -17.89 39.44 -11.62
C ARG A 5 -18.87 38.31 -11.32
N GLU A 6 -18.67 37.17 -11.98
CA GLU A 6 -19.44 35.95 -11.75
C GLU A 6 -19.38 35.62 -10.26
N SER A 7 -20.54 35.31 -9.66
CA SER A 7 -20.57 34.96 -8.26
C SER A 7 -19.85 33.63 -8.07
N VAL A 8 -19.21 33.43 -6.91
CA VAL A 8 -18.51 32.17 -6.62
C VAL A 8 -19.44 30.95 -6.81
N PRO A 9 -20.72 30.97 -6.35
CA PRO A 9 -21.66 29.88 -6.63
C PRO A 9 -21.90 29.63 -8.11
N ASP A 10 -22.03 30.68 -8.93
CA ASP A 10 -22.28 30.53 -10.36
C ASP A 10 -21.09 29.87 -11.06
N TYR A 11 -19.86 30.30 -10.73
CA TYR A 11 -18.63 29.68 -11.22
C TYR A 11 -18.54 28.20 -10.83
N LEU A 12 -18.82 27.85 -9.57
CA LEU A 12 -18.78 26.46 -9.13
C LEU A 12 -19.81 25.59 -9.87
N ASN A 13 -21.05 26.07 -9.98
CA ASN A 13 -22.14 25.36 -10.66
C ASN A 13 -21.87 25.15 -12.14
N LYS A 14 -21.22 26.12 -12.79
CA LYS A 14 -20.98 26.10 -14.23
C LYS A 14 -19.70 25.38 -14.62
N ASP A 15 -18.59 25.64 -13.91
CA ASP A 15 -17.25 25.24 -14.36
C ASP A 15 -16.66 24.05 -13.57
N ILE A 16 -17.10 23.84 -12.32
CA ILE A 16 -16.50 22.80 -11.45
C ILE A 16 -17.42 21.61 -11.24
N PHE A 17 -18.65 21.83 -10.78
CA PHE A 17 -19.58 20.76 -10.40
C PHE A 17 -19.95 19.80 -11.53
N PRO A 18 -20.14 20.21 -12.80
CA PRO A 18 -20.48 19.25 -13.85
C PRO A 18 -19.42 18.16 -14.02
N THR A 19 -18.14 18.52 -13.89
CA THR A 19 -17.02 17.57 -14.00
C THR A 19 -16.83 16.81 -12.68
N LEU A 20 -16.87 17.52 -11.55
CA LEU A 20 -16.62 16.91 -10.24
C LEU A 20 -17.71 15.93 -9.83
N LEU A 21 -18.99 16.30 -9.97
CA LEU A 21 -20.12 15.45 -9.59
C LEU A 21 -20.17 14.19 -10.44
N SER A 22 -19.92 14.29 -11.76
CA SER A 22 -19.83 13.13 -12.64
C SER A 22 -18.70 12.19 -12.21
N ALA A 23 -17.52 12.71 -11.87
CA ALA A 23 -16.40 11.90 -11.38
C ALA A 23 -16.71 11.27 -10.00
N MET A 24 -17.43 11.98 -9.13
CA MET A 24 -17.85 11.47 -7.82
C MET A 24 -18.88 10.35 -7.93
N GLU A 25 -19.81 10.44 -8.87
CA GLU A 25 -20.76 9.37 -9.18
C GLU A 25 -20.02 8.09 -9.62
N GLU A 26 -19.09 8.19 -10.57
CA GLU A 26 -18.27 7.06 -11.00
C GLU A 26 -17.42 6.48 -9.86
N MET A 27 -16.86 7.34 -9.01
CA MET A 27 -16.12 6.92 -7.82
C MET A 27 -16.99 6.12 -6.87
N LEU A 28 -18.24 6.53 -6.63
CA LEU A 28 -19.17 5.81 -5.74
C LEU A 28 -19.56 4.45 -6.33
N LEU A 29 -19.82 4.38 -7.64
CA LEU A 29 -20.08 3.12 -8.33
C LEU A 29 -18.88 2.16 -8.25
N GLU A 30 -17.66 2.67 -8.41
CA GLU A 30 -16.45 1.85 -8.27
C GLU A 30 -16.22 1.42 -6.81
N ALA A 31 -16.55 2.29 -5.84
CA ALA A 31 -16.48 1.95 -4.43
C ALA A 31 -17.45 0.80 -4.09
N ASP A 32 -18.68 0.86 -4.59
CA ASP A 32 -19.67 -0.20 -4.44
C ASP A 32 -19.22 -1.50 -5.09
N ARG A 33 -18.71 -1.43 -6.34
CA ARG A 33 -18.17 -2.59 -7.06
C ARG A 33 -17.03 -3.29 -6.31
N ARG A 34 -16.25 -2.55 -5.52
CA ARG A 34 -15.15 -3.08 -4.68
C ARG A 34 -15.58 -3.41 -3.25
N ASN A 35 -16.89 -3.33 -2.97
CA ASN A 35 -17.48 -3.47 -1.64
C ASN A 35 -16.88 -2.54 -0.57
N ALA A 36 -16.36 -1.38 -1.00
CA ALA A 36 -15.70 -0.41 -0.13
C ALA A 36 -16.71 0.41 0.70
N LEU A 37 -17.98 0.45 0.29
CA LEU A 37 -19.05 1.12 1.03
C LEU A 37 -19.46 0.34 2.29
N GLU A 38 -19.43 -0.99 2.22
CA GLU A 38 -19.71 -1.87 3.36
C GLU A 38 -18.43 -2.21 4.16
N THR A 39 -17.28 -2.29 3.48
CA THR A 39 -16.02 -2.71 4.09
C THR A 39 -15.20 -1.51 4.57
N HIS A 40 -15.26 -1.21 5.87
CA HIS A 40 -14.49 -0.13 6.50
C HIS A 40 -12.95 -0.24 6.36
N LYS A 41 -12.43 -1.43 6.03
CA LYS A 41 -11.00 -1.74 5.94
C LYS A 41 -10.66 -2.31 4.56
N CYS A 42 -10.54 -1.43 3.57
CA CYS A 42 -10.23 -1.81 2.19
C CYS A 42 -9.08 -0.96 1.63
N SER A 43 -8.55 -1.38 0.48
CA SER A 43 -7.49 -0.68 -0.24
C SER A 43 -7.99 0.47 -1.12
N PHE A 44 -9.30 0.61 -1.28
CA PHE A 44 -9.89 1.64 -2.12
C PHE A 44 -9.77 3.01 -1.48
N ASN A 45 -9.25 3.99 -2.22
CA ASN A 45 -9.16 5.38 -1.81
C ASN A 45 -9.88 6.25 -2.84
N GLY A 46 -10.97 6.89 -2.43
CA GLY A 46 -11.79 7.72 -3.32
C GLY A 46 -11.06 8.96 -3.84
N LEU A 47 -10.17 9.56 -3.05
CA LEU A 47 -9.38 10.72 -3.48
C LEU A 47 -8.36 10.32 -4.56
N ASP A 48 -7.75 9.15 -4.43
CA ASP A 48 -6.83 8.62 -5.44
C ASP A 48 -7.57 8.35 -6.76
N TYR A 49 -8.76 7.76 -6.67
CA TYR A 49 -9.61 7.53 -7.84
C TYR A 49 -10.01 8.84 -8.53
N LEU A 50 -10.49 9.82 -7.76
CA LEU A 50 -10.85 11.14 -8.30
C LEU A 50 -9.64 11.85 -8.93
N ALA A 51 -8.47 11.80 -8.29
CA ALA A 51 -7.26 12.40 -8.84
C ALA A 51 -6.88 11.78 -10.20
N GLU A 52 -7.00 10.45 -10.33
CA GLU A 52 -6.77 9.75 -11.58
C GLU A 52 -7.74 10.19 -12.69
N ILE A 53 -9.05 10.16 -12.40
CA ILE A 53 -10.09 10.52 -13.36
C ILE A 53 -9.94 11.98 -13.81
N LEU A 54 -9.84 12.90 -12.86
CA LEU A 54 -9.77 14.35 -13.15
C LEU A 54 -8.48 14.71 -13.90
N TRP A 55 -7.36 14.04 -13.62
CA TRP A 55 -6.11 14.26 -14.33
C TRP A 55 -6.18 13.80 -15.79
N ASN A 56 -6.67 12.58 -16.03
CA ASN A 56 -6.68 11.96 -17.34
C ASN A 56 -7.76 12.54 -18.26
N ARG A 57 -8.91 12.94 -17.70
CA ARG A 57 -10.03 13.53 -18.45
C ARG A 57 -10.00 15.06 -18.51
N ASN A 58 -8.87 15.68 -18.17
CA ASN A 58 -8.72 17.13 -18.25
C ASN A 58 -8.87 17.62 -19.70
N SER A 59 -9.90 18.43 -19.97
CA SER A 59 -10.23 18.95 -21.29
C SER A 59 -9.14 19.85 -21.89
N CYS A 60 -8.32 20.49 -21.06
CA CYS A 60 -7.15 21.27 -21.50
C CYS A 60 -5.99 20.37 -22.00
N HIS A 61 -6.03 19.07 -21.72
CA HIS A 61 -4.99 18.12 -22.08
C HIS A 61 -5.56 16.82 -22.68
N PRO A 62 -6.22 16.90 -23.86
CA PRO A 62 -6.98 15.79 -24.44
C PRO A 62 -6.13 14.55 -24.76
N ASN A 63 -4.82 14.72 -24.96
CA ASN A 63 -3.90 13.60 -25.20
C ASN A 63 -3.81 12.64 -24.00
N ARG A 64 -4.07 13.11 -22.77
CA ARG A 64 -4.03 12.26 -21.56
C ARG A 64 -5.09 11.18 -21.56
N LEU A 65 -6.23 11.41 -22.22
CA LEU A 65 -7.26 10.39 -22.38
C LEU A 65 -6.76 9.19 -23.21
N ARG A 66 -5.83 9.43 -24.15
CA ARG A 66 -5.20 8.38 -24.98
C ARG A 66 -4.03 7.69 -24.27
N THR A 67 -3.43 8.36 -23.30
CA THR A 67 -2.29 7.85 -22.52
C THR A 67 -2.67 7.88 -21.04
N TRP A 68 -3.64 7.03 -20.69
CA TRP A 68 -4.17 6.95 -19.34
C TRP A 68 -3.07 6.57 -18.34
N LEU A 69 -2.84 7.42 -17.34
CA LEU A 69 -1.89 7.17 -16.27
C LEU A 69 -2.62 6.74 -15.01
N ASN A 70 -2.07 5.75 -14.32
CA ASN A 70 -2.49 5.47 -12.95
C ASN A 70 -2.11 6.65 -12.04
N VAL A 71 -2.88 6.87 -10.97
CA VAL A 71 -2.65 7.94 -10.00
C VAL A 71 -1.20 8.02 -9.50
N PHE A 72 -0.56 6.87 -9.26
CA PHE A 72 0.81 6.79 -8.74
C PHE A 72 1.89 7.11 -9.79
N ASP A 73 1.52 7.14 -11.07
CA ASP A 73 2.41 7.50 -12.18
C ASP A 73 2.26 8.97 -12.62
N ILE A 74 1.26 9.69 -12.10
CA ILE A 74 1.12 11.13 -12.35
C ILE A 74 2.34 11.87 -11.78
N PRO A 75 3.07 12.68 -12.57
CA PRO A 75 4.36 13.25 -12.15
C PRO A 75 4.31 14.05 -10.85
N GLN A 76 3.32 14.94 -10.70
CA GLN A 76 3.15 15.76 -9.51
C GLN A 76 2.82 14.91 -8.28
N PHE A 77 1.96 13.91 -8.46
CA PHE A 77 1.54 13.03 -7.39
C PHE A 77 2.68 12.12 -6.92
N LYS A 78 3.44 11.56 -7.87
CA LYS A 78 4.63 10.75 -7.62
C LYS A 78 5.71 11.52 -6.88
N LEU A 79 5.95 12.78 -7.28
CA LEU A 79 6.87 13.67 -6.58
C LEU A 79 6.40 13.95 -5.16
N TRP A 80 5.10 14.24 -4.98
CA TRP A 80 4.51 14.51 -3.68
C TRP A 80 4.67 13.31 -2.73
N LEU A 81 4.36 12.09 -3.19
CA LEU A 81 4.48 10.88 -2.37
C LEU A 81 5.93 10.52 -2.04
N LYS A 82 6.89 10.91 -2.88
CA LYS A 82 8.31 10.73 -2.58
C LYS A 82 8.76 11.62 -1.41
N LEU A 83 8.24 12.85 -1.35
CA LEU A 83 8.53 13.80 -0.27
C LEU A 83 7.69 13.52 0.99
N HIS A 84 6.49 12.99 0.81
CA HIS A 84 5.51 12.72 1.87
C HIS A 84 4.99 11.28 1.75
N PRO A 85 5.78 10.28 2.16
CA PRO A 85 5.40 8.89 2.02
C PRO A 85 4.14 8.60 2.84
N ARG A 86 3.16 7.96 2.20
CA ARG A 86 1.93 7.54 2.88
C ARG A 86 2.22 6.37 3.84
N PRO A 87 1.50 6.28 4.97
CA PRO A 87 1.54 5.09 5.80
C PRO A 87 1.20 3.84 4.98
N ILE A 88 1.92 2.75 5.23
CA ILE A 88 1.67 1.47 4.57
C ILE A 88 0.35 0.91 5.11
N TYR A 89 -0.60 0.64 4.23
CA TYR A 89 -1.84 -0.04 4.62
C TYR A 89 -1.55 -1.44 5.15
N PRO A 90 -2.27 -1.90 6.18
CA PRO A 90 -2.20 -3.29 6.62
C PRO A 90 -2.44 -4.25 5.45
N LYS A 91 -1.65 -5.34 5.37
CA LYS A 91 -1.79 -6.34 4.29
C LYS A 91 -3.20 -6.91 4.17
N SER A 92 -3.92 -7.01 5.30
CA SER A 92 -5.31 -7.44 5.35
C SER A 92 -6.27 -6.54 4.58
N TRP A 93 -5.93 -5.26 4.36
CA TRP A 93 -6.75 -4.32 3.58
C TRP A 93 -6.44 -4.42 2.09
N LEU A 94 -5.23 -4.86 1.74
CA LEU A 94 -4.71 -4.89 0.37
C LEU A 94 -5.08 -6.18 -0.37
N TRP A 95 -5.25 -7.29 0.35
CA TRP A 95 -5.52 -8.58 -0.26
C TRP A 95 -6.97 -8.73 -0.67
N SER A 96 -7.19 -9.26 -1.88
CA SER A 96 -8.51 -9.81 -2.22
C SER A 96 -8.80 -11.03 -1.34
N LYS A 97 -10.07 -11.44 -1.31
CA LYS A 97 -10.50 -12.61 -0.55
C LYS A 97 -9.77 -13.88 -1.01
N GLU A 98 -9.57 -14.03 -2.32
CA GLU A 98 -8.88 -15.15 -2.96
C GLU A 98 -7.39 -15.15 -2.58
N ASP A 99 -6.76 -13.99 -2.64
CA ASP A 99 -5.36 -13.76 -2.29
C ASP A 99 -5.07 -14.03 -0.81
N ALA A 100 -5.98 -13.61 0.06
CA ALA A 100 -5.92 -13.88 1.49
C ALA A 100 -6.12 -15.38 1.76
N ALA A 101 -7.11 -16.01 1.12
CA ALA A 101 -7.37 -17.45 1.26
C ALA A 101 -6.16 -18.28 0.81
N LEU A 102 -5.56 -17.96 -0.33
CA LEU A 102 -4.37 -18.66 -0.84
C LEU A 102 -3.21 -18.59 0.16
N ARG A 103 -2.97 -17.40 0.73
CA ARG A 103 -1.92 -17.20 1.74
C ARG A 103 -2.22 -18.00 3.01
N ILE A 104 -3.43 -17.89 3.57
CA ILE A 104 -3.84 -18.63 4.76
C ILE A 104 -3.66 -20.13 4.53
N GLN A 105 -4.19 -20.68 3.43
CA GLN A 105 -4.08 -22.09 3.13
C GLN A 105 -2.62 -22.54 2.97
N ARG A 106 -1.76 -21.74 2.32
CA ARG A 106 -0.32 -22.02 2.21
C ARG A 106 0.32 -22.13 3.60
N TYR A 107 0.05 -21.18 4.49
CA TYR A 107 0.62 -21.20 5.84
C TYR A 107 0.09 -22.37 6.68
N VAL A 108 -1.21 -22.68 6.58
CA VAL A 108 -1.84 -23.81 7.27
C VAL A 108 -1.26 -25.13 6.78
N ARG A 109 -1.13 -25.35 5.47
CA ARG A 109 -0.50 -26.57 4.92
C ARG A 109 0.93 -26.74 5.44
N GLY A 110 1.72 -25.66 5.44
CA GLY A 110 3.07 -25.67 5.99
C GLY A 110 3.09 -25.94 7.51
N TRP A 111 2.16 -25.36 8.26
CA TRP A 111 2.04 -25.59 9.70
C TRP A 111 1.65 -27.04 10.01
N LEU A 112 0.72 -27.63 9.25
CA LEU A 112 0.32 -29.04 9.42
C LEU A 112 1.50 -29.98 9.21
N VAL A 113 2.33 -29.76 8.19
CA VAL A 113 3.56 -30.53 7.98
C VAL A 113 4.52 -30.34 9.16
N ARG A 114 4.64 -29.10 9.67
CA ARG A 114 5.44 -28.80 10.87
C ARG A 114 4.80 -29.26 12.18
N LYS A 115 3.62 -29.85 12.17
CA LYS A 115 3.04 -30.43 13.38
C LYS A 115 3.34 -31.93 13.47
N ARG A 116 3.76 -32.57 12.37
CA ARG A 116 4.12 -33.99 12.35
C ARG A 116 5.36 -34.21 13.21
N VAL A 117 5.33 -35.30 13.99
CA VAL A 117 6.33 -35.61 15.03
C VAL A 117 7.72 -35.79 14.42
N ASP A 118 7.83 -36.59 13.36
CA ASP A 118 9.05 -36.84 12.59
C ASP A 118 9.71 -35.54 12.11
N VAL A 119 8.92 -34.61 11.59
CA VAL A 119 9.44 -33.34 11.08
C VAL A 119 9.81 -32.39 12.23
N GLU A 120 9.14 -32.47 13.38
CA GLU A 120 9.47 -31.66 14.56
C GLU A 120 10.76 -32.13 15.22
N GLU A 121 10.94 -33.44 15.40
CA GLU A 121 12.17 -34.03 15.87
C GLU A 121 13.36 -33.61 15.00
N MET A 122 13.20 -33.71 13.67
CA MET A 122 14.21 -33.26 12.72
C MET A 122 14.52 -31.76 12.85
N ARG A 123 13.50 -30.91 13.04
CA ARG A 123 13.70 -29.46 13.26
C ARG A 123 14.46 -29.17 14.55
N GLN A 124 14.12 -29.85 15.64
CA GLN A 124 14.81 -29.67 16.92
C GLN A 124 16.27 -30.13 16.81
N PHE A 125 16.52 -31.27 16.16
CA PHE A 125 17.87 -31.76 15.88
C PHE A 125 18.72 -30.71 15.13
N TRP A 126 18.22 -30.15 14.03
CA TRP A 126 18.93 -29.09 13.28
C TRP A 126 19.02 -27.76 14.04
N LYS A 127 18.16 -27.52 15.02
CA LYS A 127 18.25 -26.35 15.90
C LYS A 127 19.43 -26.48 16.87
N VAL A 128 19.60 -27.66 17.48
CA VAL A 128 20.72 -27.96 18.39
C VAL A 128 22.05 -27.79 17.66
N ILE A 129 22.24 -28.45 16.51
CA ILE A 129 23.49 -28.36 15.73
C ILE A 129 23.85 -26.92 15.35
N ARG A 130 22.86 -26.08 15.00
CA ARG A 130 23.13 -24.66 14.68
C ARG A 130 23.52 -23.85 15.89
N THR A 131 22.96 -24.17 17.05
CA THR A 131 23.26 -23.48 18.31
C THR A 131 24.69 -23.81 18.74
N GLU A 132 25.06 -25.09 18.78
CA GLU A 132 26.42 -25.55 19.12
C GLU A 132 27.49 -24.93 18.21
N LYS A 133 27.23 -24.83 16.90
CA LYS A 133 28.13 -24.16 15.95
C LYS A 133 28.27 -22.66 16.23
N THR A 134 27.21 -22.01 16.70
CA THR A 134 27.24 -20.56 16.99
C THR A 134 27.98 -20.30 18.30
N ASP A 135 27.75 -21.14 19.32
CA ASP A 135 28.44 -21.05 20.62
C ASP A 135 29.93 -21.40 20.51
N SER A 136 30.32 -22.28 19.59
CA SER A 136 31.75 -22.53 19.29
C SER A 136 32.47 -21.35 18.62
N PHE A 137 31.72 -20.31 18.19
CA PHE A 137 32.23 -19.16 17.45
C PHE A 137 32.16 -17.84 18.24
N THR A 138 31.79 -17.83 19.52
CA THR A 138 32.05 -16.68 20.38
C THR A 138 33.52 -16.73 20.79
N PRO A 139 34.40 -15.86 20.27
CA PRO A 139 35.73 -15.73 20.86
C PRO A 139 35.52 -15.17 22.26
N GLU A 140 36.06 -15.86 23.25
CA GLU A 140 36.21 -15.33 24.60
C GLU A 140 36.76 -13.89 24.47
N LEU A 141 36.01 -12.91 24.95
CA LEU A 141 36.51 -11.55 25.10
C LEU A 141 37.60 -11.62 26.16
N ASP A 142 38.83 -11.82 25.69
CA ASP A 142 40.01 -11.95 26.52
C ASP A 142 40.17 -10.70 27.39
N HIS A 143 40.12 -10.98 28.68
CA HIS A 143 40.16 -10.04 29.77
C HIS A 143 41.60 -9.59 29.98
N THR A 144 42.14 -8.71 29.13
CA THR A 144 43.45 -8.07 29.39
C THR A 144 43.47 -6.59 29.01
N PHE A 145 42.80 -5.75 29.81
CA PHE A 145 43.20 -4.34 29.90
C PHE A 145 44.47 -4.27 30.75
N ASN A 146 45.61 -4.25 30.05
CA ASN A 146 46.91 -3.91 30.62
C ASN A 146 46.84 -2.55 31.32
N LYS A 147 47.18 -2.55 32.62
CA LYS A 147 47.75 -1.41 33.31
C LYS A 147 49.18 -1.19 32.78
N ALA A 148 49.47 -0.01 32.22
CA ALA A 148 50.75 0.72 32.21
C ALA A 148 50.63 1.86 31.16
N GLU A 149 50.64 3.14 31.59
CA GLU A 149 51.77 4.10 31.47
C GLU A 149 52.08 4.46 29.99
N LEU A 150 52.07 5.71 29.49
CA LEU A 150 52.15 7.07 30.03
C LEU A 150 51.18 8.02 29.29
#